data_AF-A0A0N4V4H6-F1
#
_entry.id   AF-A0A0N4V4H6-F1
#
_cell.length_a   1.000
_cell.length_b   1.000
_cell.length_c   1.000
_cell.angle_alpha   90.00
_cell.angle_beta   90.00
_cell.angle_gamma   90.00
#
_symmetry.space_group_name_H-M   'P 1'
#
loop_
_entity.id
_entity.type
_entity.pdbx_description
1 polymer ?
#
loop_
_entity_poly.entity_id
_entity_poly.type
_entity_poly.pdbx_seq_one_letter_code
_entity_poly.pdbx_strand_id
1 'polypeptide(L)'
;MVIYLFLALTIFSTVYSRSCLTQHRSPCAVRTRSFPLAVFTGDSTESSGMEPPVYDEFITVASPFNFSAPPKEGFRSFCDCPLNDTCSFVNDSYVIDIDRTISLAFCDQIKNLFTKQCHNAREFIRIIGNIHESGEALVSVEDVFMYCHCDRGYRRLQVEPWTDGWYAFVFQCA
;
A
#
# COMPACT_ATOMS: atom_id res chain seq x y z
N MET A 1 36.43 30.02 -40.91
CA MET A 1 37.08 28.91 -40.17
C MET A 1 37.54 29.50 -38.86
N VAL A 2 37.00 29.22 -37.68
CA VAL A 2 36.55 27.97 -37.04
C VAL A 2 35.54 28.43 -35.96
N ILE A 3 34.24 28.16 -36.09
CA ILE A 3 33.51 27.08 -35.41
C ILE A 3 33.84 27.01 -33.91
N TYR A 4 32.98 27.59 -33.06
CA TYR A 4 32.66 27.11 -31.70
C TYR A 4 31.40 27.88 -31.29
N LEU A 5 30.21 27.52 -31.76
CA LEU A 5 29.47 26.33 -31.32
C LEU A 5 29.37 26.21 -29.79
N PHE A 6 29.23 27.34 -29.10
CA PHE A 6 28.54 27.40 -27.81
C PHE A 6 27.03 27.30 -28.04
N LEU A 7 26.59 26.17 -28.60
CA LEU A 7 25.18 25.83 -28.63
C LEU A 7 24.82 25.40 -27.20
N ALA A 8 23.94 26.17 -26.59
CA ALA A 8 23.32 25.92 -25.31
C ALA A 8 22.77 24.48 -25.26
N LEU A 9 23.51 23.58 -24.59
CA LEU A 9 22.94 22.36 -24.01
C LEU A 9 22.17 22.77 -22.75
N THR A 10 21.04 23.44 -22.94
CA THR A 10 19.95 23.41 -21.98
C THR A 10 19.40 21.99 -22.01
N ILE A 11 19.87 21.18 -21.07
CA ILE A 11 19.29 19.89 -20.72
C ILE A 11 17.88 20.21 -20.24
N PHE A 12 16.89 20.12 -21.13
CA PHE A 12 15.50 20.02 -20.74
C PHE A 12 15.37 18.71 -19.96
N SER A 13 15.43 18.79 -18.63
CA SER A 13 14.90 17.75 -17.76
C SER A 13 13.38 17.78 -17.92
N THR A 14 12.88 17.15 -18.99
CA THR A 14 11.46 16.85 -19.09
C THR A 14 11.15 15.88 -17.96
N VAL A 15 10.46 16.39 -16.95
CA VAL A 15 9.77 15.56 -15.95
C VAL A 15 8.73 14.77 -16.75
N TYR A 16 9.09 13.57 -17.18
CA TYR A 16 8.16 12.64 -17.81
C TYR A 16 7.21 12.15 -16.71
N SER A 17 6.12 12.87 -16.51
CA SER A 17 4.95 12.33 -15.85
C SER A 17 4.50 11.09 -16.63
N ARG A 18 4.54 9.92 -15.98
CA ARG A 18 3.96 8.71 -16.56
C ARG A 18 2.45 8.89 -16.55
N SER A 19 1.81 8.77 -17.71
CA SER A 19 0.34 8.83 -17.80
C SER A 19 -0.26 7.46 -17.46
N CYS A 20 -1.32 7.45 -16.65
CA CYS A 20 -2.04 6.21 -16.31
C CYS A 20 -2.77 5.57 -17.51
N LEU A 21 -2.86 6.26 -18.67
CA LEU A 21 -3.50 5.77 -19.90
C LEU A 21 -2.97 4.41 -20.40
N THR A 22 -1.69 4.12 -20.15
CA THR A 22 -1.07 2.85 -20.56
C THR A 22 -1.31 1.70 -19.57
N GLN A 23 -1.77 2.02 -18.37
CA GLN A 23 -2.01 1.08 -17.27
C GLN A 23 -3.42 1.30 -16.72
N HIS A 24 -4.42 1.00 -17.53
CA HIS A 24 -5.85 1.28 -17.24
C HIS A 24 -6.37 0.64 -15.93
N ARG A 25 -5.61 -0.25 -15.28
CA ARG A 25 -5.96 -0.91 -14.00
C ARG A 25 -4.93 -0.70 -12.89
N SER A 26 -3.95 0.19 -13.08
CA SER A 26 -3.05 0.58 -11.98
C SER A 26 -3.66 1.74 -11.19
N PRO A 27 -3.44 1.78 -9.86
CA PRO A 27 -3.78 2.96 -9.09
C PRO A 27 -2.94 4.16 -9.55
N CYS A 28 -3.53 5.34 -9.54
CA CYS A 28 -2.83 6.60 -9.80
C CYS A 28 -2.11 7.11 -8.55
N ALA A 29 -2.61 6.77 -7.36
CA ALA A 29 -1.98 7.11 -6.09
C ALA A 29 -2.30 6.08 -5.01
N VAL A 30 -1.49 6.11 -3.96
CA VAL A 30 -1.66 5.30 -2.75
C VAL A 30 -1.58 6.20 -1.52
N ARG A 31 -2.48 5.94 -0.58
CA ARG A 31 -2.47 6.49 0.77
C ARG A 31 -2.11 5.38 1.74
N THR A 32 -1.02 5.57 2.45
CA THR A 32 -0.56 4.71 3.54
C THR A 32 -0.93 5.36 4.88
N ARG A 33 -1.33 4.56 5.86
CA ARG A 33 -1.69 4.98 7.21
C ARG A 33 -0.86 4.19 8.20
N SER A 34 0.06 4.87 8.86
CA SER A 34 0.89 4.30 9.93
C SER A 34 0.25 4.63 11.27
N PHE A 35 -0.11 3.60 12.02
CA PHE A 35 -0.68 3.73 13.35
C PHE A 35 0.41 3.60 14.41
N PRO A 36 0.30 4.31 15.55
CA PRO A 36 1.23 4.10 16.65
C PRO A 36 1.07 2.68 17.21
N LEU A 37 2.13 2.16 17.81
CA LEU A 37 2.08 0.89 18.49
C LEU A 37 1.08 0.96 19.66
N ALA A 38 0.33 -0.11 19.86
CA ALA A 38 -0.48 -0.28 21.05
C ALA A 38 0.48 -0.36 22.25
N VAL A 39 0.27 0.51 23.24
CA VAL A 39 0.96 0.38 24.52
C VAL A 39 0.35 -0.83 25.20
N PHE A 40 1.05 -1.95 25.16
CA PHE A 40 0.78 -3.04 26.08
C PHE A 40 1.24 -2.55 27.46
N THR A 41 0.32 -2.07 28.28
CA THR A 41 0.56 -1.95 29.72
C THR A 41 0.65 -3.37 30.28
N GLY A 42 1.82 -3.98 30.08
CA GLY A 42 2.26 -5.09 30.91
C GLY A 42 2.58 -4.52 32.28
N ASP A 43 1.59 -4.47 33.16
CA ASP A 43 1.86 -4.48 34.59
C ASP A 43 2.48 -5.84 34.94
N SER A 44 3.80 -5.92 34.80
CA SER A 44 4.60 -6.99 35.38
C SER A 44 5.90 -6.40 35.91
N THR A 45 5.75 -5.45 36.83
CA THR A 45 6.77 -5.15 37.83
C THR A 45 6.33 -5.74 39.16
N GLU A 46 6.33 -7.07 39.29
CA GLU A 46 6.59 -7.73 40.57
C GLU A 46 7.44 -8.98 40.33
N SER A 47 8.69 -8.87 40.76
CA SER A 47 9.59 -9.99 40.97
C SER A 47 9.04 -10.89 42.08
N SER A 48 8.69 -12.13 41.74
CA SER A 48 8.82 -13.27 42.65
C SER A 48 9.07 -14.51 41.83
N GLY A 49 10.21 -15.16 42.08
CA GLY A 49 10.69 -16.28 41.31
C GLY A 49 9.70 -17.45 41.32
N MET A 50 9.20 -17.80 40.14
CA MET A 50 8.87 -19.15 39.73
C MET A 50 8.78 -19.09 38.19
N GLU A 51 9.52 -19.96 37.52
CA GLU A 51 9.48 -20.12 36.07
C GLU A 51 8.04 -20.43 35.63
N PRO A 52 7.38 -19.59 34.82
CA PRO A 52 6.01 -19.82 34.43
C PRO A 52 5.96 -20.93 33.37
N PRO A 53 5.00 -21.87 33.45
CA PRO A 53 4.84 -22.89 32.42
C PRO A 53 4.52 -22.22 31.09
N VAL A 54 5.30 -22.56 30.07
CA VAL A 54 5.05 -22.18 28.67
C VAL A 54 3.81 -22.93 28.22
N TYR A 55 2.64 -22.31 28.35
CA TYR A 55 1.44 -22.77 27.67
C TYR A 55 1.45 -22.22 26.23
N ASP A 56 1.19 -23.09 25.26
CA ASP A 56 0.89 -22.78 23.84
C ASP A 56 -0.49 -22.10 23.72
N GLU A 57 -0.75 -21.08 24.55
CA GLU A 57 -1.90 -20.21 24.39
C GLU A 57 -1.67 -19.48 23.06
N PHE A 58 -2.53 -19.73 22.07
CA PHE A 58 -2.61 -18.92 20.87
C PHE A 58 -2.88 -17.47 21.29
N ILE A 59 -1.83 -16.69 21.51
CA ILE A 59 -1.91 -15.24 21.56
C ILE A 59 -2.46 -14.89 20.19
N THR A 60 -3.78 -14.65 20.10
CA THR A 60 -4.33 -13.89 19.00
C THR A 60 -3.57 -12.59 19.06
N VAL A 61 -2.56 -12.43 18.19
CA VAL A 61 -1.78 -11.21 18.15
C VAL A 61 -2.76 -10.14 17.70
N ALA A 62 -3.41 -9.52 18.68
CA ALA A 62 -4.04 -8.24 18.49
C ALA A 62 -2.96 -7.40 17.84
N SER A 63 -3.25 -6.94 16.61
CA SER A 63 -2.31 -6.16 15.80
C SER A 63 -1.48 -5.25 16.71
N PRO A 64 -0.15 -5.18 16.54
CA PRO A 64 0.70 -4.38 17.42
C PRO A 64 0.38 -2.88 17.34
N PHE A 65 -0.58 -2.47 16.50
CA PHE A 65 -1.01 -1.11 16.26
C PHE A 65 -2.29 -0.73 17.00
N ASN A 66 -2.30 0.49 17.56
CA ASN A 66 -3.49 1.12 18.07
C ASN A 66 -4.29 1.78 16.93
N PHE A 67 -5.27 1.05 16.38
CA PHE A 67 -6.15 1.55 15.33
C PHE A 67 -7.18 2.60 15.81
N SER A 68 -7.30 2.84 17.11
CA SER A 68 -8.15 3.91 17.66
C SER A 68 -7.45 5.27 17.70
N ALA A 69 -6.12 5.29 17.58
CA ALA A 69 -5.35 6.53 17.50
C ALA A 69 -5.36 7.10 16.07
N PRO A 70 -5.21 8.43 15.91
CA PRO A 70 -5.10 9.04 14.59
C PRO A 70 -3.84 8.52 13.86
N PRO A 71 -3.96 8.01 12.63
CA PRO A 71 -2.80 7.54 11.89
C PRO A 71 -1.99 8.71 11.32
N LYS A 72 -0.69 8.47 11.14
CA LYS A 72 0.15 9.29 10.28
C LYS A 72 -0.06 8.86 8.83
N GLU A 73 -0.52 9.78 8.00
CA GLU A 73 -0.76 9.51 6.58
C GLU A 73 0.50 9.76 5.73
N GLY A 74 0.75 8.86 4.78
CA GLY A 74 1.74 9.00 3.72
C GLY A 74 1.07 8.93 2.36
N PHE A 75 1.48 9.78 1.44
CA PHE A 75 0.91 9.86 0.10
C PHE A 75 1.98 9.66 -0.96
N ARG A 76 1.67 8.86 -1.98
CA ARG A 76 2.49 8.72 -3.17
C ARG A 76 1.63 8.70 -4.41
N SER A 77 2.03 9.49 -5.40
CA SER A 77 1.50 9.43 -6.76
C SER A 77 2.35 8.49 -7.62
N PHE A 78 1.70 7.63 -8.40
CA PHE A 78 2.35 6.73 -9.37
C PHE A 78 2.31 7.30 -10.78
N CYS A 79 1.19 7.93 -11.16
CA CYS A 79 0.97 8.44 -12.50
C CYS A 79 -0.11 9.54 -12.48
N ASP A 80 -0.10 10.37 -13.53
CA ASP A 80 -1.08 11.43 -13.71
C ASP A 80 -2.29 10.94 -14.52
N CYS A 81 -3.48 11.34 -14.07
CA CYS A 81 -4.73 11.06 -14.76
C CYS A 81 -4.88 11.93 -16.03
N PRO A 82 -5.62 11.45 -17.05
CA PRO A 82 -5.93 12.26 -18.22
C PRO A 82 -6.78 13.49 -17.85
N LEU A 83 -6.76 14.54 -18.70
CA LEU A 83 -7.24 15.93 -18.48
C LEU A 83 -8.58 16.12 -17.75
N ASN A 84 -9.51 15.15 -17.79
CA ASN A 84 -10.84 15.26 -17.18
C ASN A 84 -11.03 14.38 -15.92
N ASP A 85 -10.05 13.54 -15.62
CA ASP A 85 -10.10 12.60 -14.51
C ASP A 85 -9.20 13.07 -13.37
N THR A 86 -9.61 12.81 -12.13
CA THR A 86 -8.86 13.25 -10.95
C THR A 86 -8.45 12.08 -10.08
N CYS A 87 -7.16 12.01 -9.77
CA CYS A 87 -6.63 11.07 -8.79
C CYS A 87 -6.95 11.58 -7.38
N SER A 88 -8.02 11.10 -6.77
CA SER A 88 -8.50 11.63 -5.49
C SER A 88 -8.99 10.53 -4.55
N PHE A 89 -8.76 10.74 -3.26
CA PHE A 89 -9.27 9.91 -2.17
C PHE A 89 -10.60 10.42 -1.59
N VAL A 90 -11.21 11.45 -2.20
CA VAL A 90 -12.45 12.07 -1.70
C VAL A 90 -13.69 11.30 -2.13
N ASN A 91 -13.66 10.67 -3.31
CA ASN A 91 -14.80 9.92 -3.84
C ASN A 91 -14.54 8.42 -3.75
N ASP A 92 -15.26 7.75 -2.86
CA ASP A 92 -15.14 6.30 -2.61
C ASP A 92 -15.38 5.45 -3.87
N SER A 93 -16.09 5.97 -4.89
CA SER A 93 -16.29 5.26 -6.16
C SER A 93 -15.00 5.09 -6.98
N TYR A 94 -13.92 5.79 -6.61
CA TYR A 94 -12.61 5.78 -7.26
C TYR A 94 -11.52 5.22 -6.32
N VAL A 95 -11.90 4.77 -5.13
CA VAL A 95 -10.98 4.35 -4.08
C VAL A 95 -11.22 2.88 -3.75
N ILE A 96 -10.13 2.14 -3.58
CA ILE A 96 -10.16 0.79 -3.02
C ILE A 96 -9.38 0.82 -1.71
N ASP A 97 -10.08 0.56 -0.61
CA ASP A 97 -9.46 0.29 0.68
C ASP A 97 -9.07 -1.18 0.75
N ILE A 98 -7.75 -1.43 0.80
CA ILE A 98 -7.20 -2.79 0.86
C ILE A 98 -7.28 -3.28 2.30
N ASP A 99 -6.83 -2.45 3.23
CA ASP A 99 -6.96 -2.67 4.66
C ASP A 99 -6.96 -1.31 5.39
N ARG A 100 -6.84 -1.33 6.72
CA ARG A 100 -6.81 -0.10 7.53
C ARG A 100 -5.59 0.78 7.24
N THR A 101 -4.51 0.19 6.72
CA THR A 101 -3.22 0.84 6.49
C THR A 101 -3.04 1.31 5.06
N ILE A 102 -3.76 0.75 4.07
CA ILE A 102 -3.53 1.03 2.65
C ILE A 102 -4.85 1.31 1.92
N SER A 103 -4.89 2.46 1.24
CA SER A 103 -5.94 2.81 0.26
C SER A 103 -5.32 3.15 -1.08
N LEU A 104 -6.00 2.76 -2.16
CA LEU A 104 -5.59 2.99 -3.54
C LEU A 104 -6.59 3.91 -4.23
N ALA A 105 -6.13 4.96 -4.91
CA ALA A 105 -6.95 5.82 -5.74
C ALA A 105 -6.73 5.52 -7.22
N PHE A 106 -7.79 5.66 -8.02
CA PHE A 106 -7.78 5.42 -9.46
C PHE A 106 -8.33 6.64 -10.23
N CYS A 107 -8.01 6.71 -11.53
CA CYS A 107 -8.47 7.80 -12.39
C CYS A 107 -9.93 7.65 -12.84
N ASP A 108 -10.47 6.42 -12.85
CA ASP A 108 -11.85 6.13 -13.24
C ASP A 108 -12.54 5.32 -12.14
N GLN A 109 -13.86 5.23 -12.22
CA GLN A 109 -14.68 4.51 -11.24
C GLN A 109 -14.30 3.04 -11.22
N ILE A 110 -14.21 2.47 -10.01
CA ILE A 110 -13.81 1.08 -9.80
C ILE A 110 -14.67 0.11 -10.63
N LYS A 111 -15.98 0.36 -10.72
CA LYS A 111 -16.92 -0.45 -11.51
C LYS A 111 -16.63 -0.45 -13.02
N ASN A 112 -16.02 0.61 -13.55
CA ASN A 112 -15.65 0.73 -14.96
C ASN A 112 -14.29 0.03 -15.20
N LEU A 113 -13.36 0.18 -14.25
CA LEU A 113 -12.02 -0.38 -14.33
C LEU A 113 -11.99 -1.90 -14.18
N PHE A 114 -12.79 -2.41 -13.23
CA PHE A 114 -12.82 -3.81 -12.86
C PHE A 114 -14.21 -4.39 -13.13
N THR A 115 -14.48 -4.69 -14.39
CA THR A 115 -15.76 -5.32 -14.81
C THR A 115 -15.95 -6.74 -14.27
N LYS A 116 -14.88 -7.37 -13.78
CA LYS A 116 -14.91 -8.69 -13.15
C LYS A 116 -14.46 -8.59 -11.70
N GLN A 117 -15.18 -9.29 -10.82
CA GLN A 117 -14.74 -9.56 -9.47
C GLN A 117 -13.64 -10.62 -9.49
N CYS A 118 -12.79 -10.65 -8.46
CA CYS A 118 -11.89 -11.78 -8.32
C CYS A 118 -12.73 -13.02 -7.92
N HIS A 119 -12.72 -14.06 -8.74
CA HIS A 119 -13.53 -15.26 -8.54
C HIS A 119 -12.72 -16.43 -7.99
N ASN A 120 -11.39 -16.41 -8.15
CA ASN A 120 -10.54 -17.54 -7.82
C ASN A 120 -9.50 -17.19 -6.75
N ALA A 121 -9.20 -18.17 -5.88
CA ALA A 121 -8.13 -18.10 -4.89
C ALA A 121 -6.70 -17.94 -5.46
N ARG A 122 -6.56 -17.82 -6.79
CA ARG A 122 -5.29 -17.58 -7.49
C ARG A 122 -5.12 -16.14 -7.96
N GLU A 123 -6.18 -15.33 -7.86
CA GLU A 123 -6.17 -13.92 -8.26
C GLU A 123 -5.71 -13.11 -7.04
N PHE A 124 -4.39 -12.99 -6.92
CA PHE A 124 -3.77 -12.24 -5.83
C PHE A 124 -3.52 -10.80 -6.21
N ILE A 125 -3.73 -9.92 -5.23
CA ILE A 125 -3.33 -8.53 -5.28
C ILE A 125 -2.02 -8.40 -4.53
N ARG A 126 -1.03 -7.76 -5.15
CA ARG A 126 0.27 -7.53 -4.51
C ARG A 126 0.50 -6.04 -4.35
N ILE A 127 0.86 -5.65 -3.13
CA ILE A 127 1.25 -4.28 -2.81
C ILE A 127 2.69 -4.35 -2.32
N ILE A 128 3.59 -3.72 -3.07
CA ILE A 128 5.03 -3.84 -2.86
C ILE A 128 5.54 -2.56 -2.23
N GLY A 129 6.41 -2.67 -1.23
CA GLY A 129 7.16 -1.51 -0.75
C GLY A 129 7.98 -1.78 0.51
N ASN A 130 8.33 -0.71 1.21
CA ASN A 130 9.13 -0.80 2.43
C ASN A 130 8.27 -1.23 3.61
N ILE A 131 8.68 -2.31 4.27
CA ILE A 131 7.95 -2.86 5.42
C ILE A 131 8.29 -2.09 6.70
N HIS A 132 7.29 -1.93 7.57
CA HIS A 132 7.50 -1.45 8.93
C HIS A 132 8.23 -2.51 9.76
N GLU A 133 8.99 -2.10 10.79
CA GLU A 133 9.78 -3.00 11.64
C GLU A 133 8.92 -4.07 12.34
N SER A 134 7.63 -3.80 12.53
CA SER A 134 6.68 -4.78 13.08
C SER A 134 6.31 -5.91 12.12
N GLY A 135 6.63 -5.79 10.82
CA GLY A 135 6.21 -6.75 9.77
C GLY A 135 4.74 -6.66 9.36
N GLU A 136 3.94 -5.85 10.05
CA GLU A 136 2.49 -5.86 9.95
C GLU A 136 1.90 -4.76 9.05
N ALA A 137 2.73 -3.80 8.58
CA ALA A 137 2.31 -2.69 7.73
C ALA A 137 3.43 -2.29 6.75
N LEU A 138 3.05 -1.58 5.68
CA LEU A 138 4.00 -0.91 4.77
C LEU A 138 4.18 0.56 5.18
N VAL A 139 5.43 1.01 5.24
CA VAL A 139 5.82 2.41 5.49
C VAL A 139 5.67 3.23 4.21
N SER A 140 6.07 2.67 3.08
CA SER A 140 5.86 3.23 1.75
C SER A 140 5.47 2.12 0.79
N VAL A 141 4.72 2.47 -0.24
CA VAL A 141 4.36 1.56 -1.34
C VAL A 141 5.09 2.04 -2.58
N GLU A 142 5.74 1.11 -3.27
CA GLU A 142 6.55 1.31 -4.47
C GLU A 142 5.79 0.93 -5.74
N ASP A 143 5.04 -0.17 -5.69
CA ASP A 143 4.30 -0.69 -6.83
C ASP A 143 3.06 -1.48 -6.38
N VAL A 144 2.08 -1.61 -7.28
CA VAL A 144 0.82 -2.29 -7.03
C VAL A 144 0.40 -3.13 -8.23
N PHE A 145 0.19 -4.42 -8.00
CA PHE A 145 -0.33 -5.35 -8.99
C PHE A 145 -1.74 -5.78 -8.61
N MET A 146 -2.72 -5.29 -9.37
CA MET A 146 -4.14 -5.57 -9.17
C MET A 146 -4.84 -5.73 -10.52
N TYR A 147 -5.56 -6.84 -10.71
CA TYR A 147 -6.21 -7.17 -11.99
C TYR A 147 -7.74 -7.31 -11.90
N CYS A 148 -8.26 -7.41 -10.68
CA CYS A 148 -9.67 -7.59 -10.32
C CYS A 148 -9.91 -6.90 -8.97
N HIS A 149 -11.18 -6.70 -8.60
CA HIS A 149 -11.58 -6.09 -7.33
C HIS A 149 -12.44 -7.05 -6.48
N CYS A 150 -12.51 -6.78 -5.18
CA CYS A 150 -13.28 -7.55 -4.21
C CYS A 150 -14.35 -6.68 -3.55
N ASP A 151 -15.62 -7.00 -3.77
CA ASP A 151 -16.75 -6.27 -3.17
C ASP A 151 -16.84 -6.45 -1.64
N ARG A 152 -16.36 -7.60 -1.14
CA ARG A 152 -16.43 -7.96 0.28
C ARG A 152 -15.16 -7.62 1.06
N GLY A 153 -14.26 -6.86 0.44
CA GLY A 153 -12.97 -6.49 1.01
C GLY A 153 -11.89 -7.55 0.80
N TYR A 154 -10.73 -7.29 1.40
CA TYR A 154 -9.51 -8.04 1.15
C TYR A 154 -8.99 -8.68 2.43
N ARG A 155 -8.38 -9.85 2.28
CA ARG A 155 -7.69 -10.58 3.34
C ARG A 155 -6.23 -10.75 2.97
N ARG A 156 -5.34 -10.29 3.83
CA ARG A 156 -3.90 -10.53 3.69
C ARG A 156 -3.61 -12.02 3.92
N LEU A 157 -2.86 -12.62 3.00
CA LEU A 157 -2.45 -14.02 3.04
C LEU A 157 -1.07 -14.17 3.63
N GLN A 158 -0.12 -13.44 3.06
CA GLN A 158 1.29 -13.54 3.43
C GLN A 158 2.05 -12.28 3.01
N VAL A 159 3.26 -12.18 3.55
CA VAL A 159 4.26 -11.18 3.19
C VAL A 159 5.44 -11.93 2.57
N GLU A 160 5.82 -11.55 1.36
CA GLU A 160 6.91 -12.16 0.60
C GLU A 160 8.06 -11.17 0.43
N PRO A 161 9.33 -11.60 0.47
CA PRO A 161 10.44 -10.74 0.06
C PRO A 161 10.32 -10.42 -1.44
N TRP A 162 10.65 -9.19 -1.81
CA TRP A 162 10.68 -8.70 -3.18
C TRP A 162 12.10 -8.22 -3.55
N THR A 163 12.29 -7.78 -4.80
CA THR A 163 13.58 -7.20 -5.22
C THR A 163 13.89 -5.92 -4.44
N ASP A 164 15.17 -5.55 -4.40
CA ASP A 164 15.65 -4.28 -3.83
C ASP A 164 15.35 -4.09 -2.34
N GLY A 165 15.17 -5.18 -1.59
CA GLY A 165 14.90 -5.16 -0.15
C GLY A 165 13.45 -4.79 0.20
N TRP A 166 12.56 -4.71 -0.79
CA TRP A 166 11.14 -4.49 -0.57
C TRP A 166 10.41 -5.78 -0.20
N TYR A 167 9.16 -5.63 0.23
CA TYR A 167 8.28 -6.73 0.55
C TYR A 167 6.97 -6.59 -0.21
N ALA A 168 6.44 -7.72 -0.68
CA ALA A 168 5.14 -7.82 -1.30
C ALA A 168 4.11 -8.31 -0.29
N PHE A 169 3.12 -7.48 0.02
CA PHE A 169 1.96 -7.88 0.79
C PHE A 169 0.96 -8.50 -0.18
N VAL A 170 0.63 -9.77 0.03
CA VAL A 170 -0.25 -10.56 -0.85
C VAL A 170 -1.64 -10.62 -0.25
N PHE A 171 -2.63 -10.20 -1.03
CA PHE A 171 -4.04 -10.17 -0.64
C PHE A 171 -4.89 -11.00 -1.59
N GLN A 172 -6.03 -11.46 -1.08
CA GLN A 172 -7.13 -12.06 -1.84
C GLN A 172 -8.47 -11.50 -1.38
N CYS A 173 -9.57 -11.81 -2.06
CA CYS A 173 -10.91 -11.50 -1.53
C CYS A 173 -11.19 -12.25 -0.23
N ALA A 174 -11.91 -11.57 0.68
CA ALA A 174 -12.41 -12.12 1.94
C ALA A 174 -13.69 -12.96 1.75
#